data_AF-A0A9P0LMT9-F1
#
_entry.id   AF-A0A9P0LMT9-F1
#
_cell.length_a   1.000
_cell.length_b   1.000
_cell.length_c   1.000
_cell.angle_alpha   90.00
_cell.angle_beta   90.00
_cell.angle_gamma   90.00
#
_symmetry.space_group_name_H-M   'P 1'
#
loop_
_entity.id
_entity.type
_entity.pdbx_description
1 polymer ?
#
loop_
_entity_poly.entity_id
_entity_poly.type
_entity_poly.pdbx_seq_one_letter_code
_entity_poly.pdbx_strand_id
1 'polypeptide(L)'
;MPRTASELGKMKDEYGGEVLSAFYGTGPKAYCIDAVDQVVKRAKCVKHQLHLLHYKDIVEDKWTSVYCTIYVFKSESHNIYTNYIRKVALISMDDKRFLIPNSTKTLAWGHQGITFHNMSDEERLDLLLRLMNEASELTSDQMR
;
A
#
# COMPACT_ATOMS: atom_id res chain seq x y z
N MET A 1 8.54 -15.99 13.97
CA MET A 1 9.93 -16.19 13.49
C MET A 1 10.14 -17.69 13.36
N PRO A 2 10.96 -18.15 12.39
CA PRO A 2 11.01 -19.57 12.03
C PRO A 2 11.45 -20.43 13.22
N ARG A 3 10.56 -21.33 13.65
CA ARG A 3 10.68 -22.14 14.88
C ARG A 3 11.65 -23.34 14.73
N THR A 4 11.85 -23.81 13.50
CA THR A 4 12.68 -24.98 13.16
C THR A 4 14.16 -24.62 13.00
N ALA A 5 15.07 -25.59 12.89
CA ALA A 5 16.46 -25.35 12.52
C ALA A 5 16.61 -25.08 11.02
N SER A 6 17.62 -24.31 10.60
CA SER A 6 17.88 -24.04 9.18
C SER A 6 18.88 -25.05 8.62
N GLU A 7 18.51 -25.77 7.55
CA GLU A 7 19.39 -26.71 6.84
C GLU A 7 19.66 -26.23 5.41
N LEU A 8 20.91 -26.32 4.96
CA LEU A 8 21.33 -25.89 3.63
C LEU A 8 20.62 -26.72 2.55
N GLY A 9 20.11 -26.04 1.52
CA GLY A 9 19.42 -26.67 0.39
C GLY A 9 17.96 -27.08 0.66
N LYS A 10 17.41 -26.82 1.85
CA LYS A 10 16.01 -27.11 2.18
C LYS A 10 15.19 -25.83 2.37
N MET A 11 13.94 -25.85 1.92
CA MET A 11 12.97 -24.83 2.32
C MET A 11 12.56 -25.08 3.76
N LYS A 12 12.50 -23.99 4.53
CA LYS A 12 12.14 -24.05 5.94
C LYS A 12 10.67 -23.79 6.10
N ASP A 13 10.03 -24.56 6.98
CA ASP A 13 8.73 -24.20 7.49
C ASP A 13 8.86 -23.03 8.50
N GLU A 14 8.37 -21.86 8.10
CA GLU A 14 8.45 -20.64 8.91
C GLU A 14 7.51 -20.64 10.12
N TYR A 15 6.44 -21.44 10.08
CA TYR A 15 5.41 -21.50 11.11
C TYR A 15 5.45 -22.80 11.93
N GLY A 16 6.25 -23.78 11.49
CA GLY A 16 6.54 -25.00 12.25
C GLY A 16 5.35 -25.96 12.31
N GLY A 17 4.62 -26.09 11.21
CA GLY A 17 3.46 -26.95 11.06
C GLY A 17 2.12 -26.28 11.38
N GLU A 18 2.15 -25.05 11.91
CA GLU A 18 0.95 -24.33 12.28
C GLU A 18 0.11 -23.93 11.06
N VAL A 19 -1.20 -24.10 11.18
CA VAL A 19 -2.16 -23.76 10.13
C VAL A 19 -2.30 -22.23 10.05
N LEU A 20 -2.13 -21.70 8.83
CA LEU A 20 -2.44 -20.31 8.53
C LEU A 20 -3.95 -20.17 8.29
N SER A 21 -4.62 -19.39 9.14
CA SER A 21 -6.05 -19.09 9.02
C SER A 21 -6.30 -18.14 7.85
N ALA A 22 -5.47 -17.09 7.71
CA ALA A 22 -5.62 -16.11 6.65
C ALA A 22 -4.29 -15.42 6.30
N PHE A 23 -4.20 -14.96 5.05
CA PHE A 23 -3.12 -14.13 4.53
C PHE A 23 -3.69 -12.89 3.83
N TYR A 24 -3.28 -11.70 4.28
CA TYR A 24 -3.68 -10.43 3.69
C TYR A 24 -2.46 -9.71 3.12
N GLY A 25 -2.32 -9.74 1.79
CA GLY A 25 -1.24 -9.10 1.06
C GLY A 25 -1.66 -7.74 0.51
N THR A 26 -1.37 -6.68 1.24
CA THR A 26 -1.78 -5.31 0.85
C THR A 26 -0.78 -4.64 -0.10
N GLY A 27 0.48 -5.09 -0.14
CA GLY A 27 1.48 -4.53 -1.05
C GLY A 27 2.91 -5.03 -0.82
N PRO A 28 3.90 -4.49 -1.55
CA PRO A 28 5.29 -4.91 -1.42
C PRO A 28 5.84 -4.68 -0.01
N LYS A 29 6.22 -5.78 0.68
CA LYS A 29 6.69 -5.75 2.09
C LYS A 29 5.64 -5.20 3.08
N ALA A 30 4.36 -5.24 2.70
CA ALA A 30 3.22 -4.88 3.52
C ALA A 30 2.21 -6.05 3.50
N TYR A 31 2.12 -6.80 4.60
CA TYR A 31 1.23 -7.96 4.70
C TYR A 31 0.90 -8.31 6.15
N CYS A 32 -0.19 -9.03 6.35
CA CYS A 32 -0.61 -9.59 7.62
C CYS A 32 -0.87 -11.08 7.47
N ILE A 33 -0.33 -11.87 8.40
CA ILE A 33 -0.51 -13.32 8.47
C ILE A 33 -1.21 -13.62 9.77
N ASP A 34 -2.37 -14.26 9.66
CA ASP A 34 -3.15 -14.75 10.79
C ASP A 34 -2.96 -16.25 10.91
N ALA A 35 -2.27 -16.68 11.96
CA ALA A 35 -2.06 -18.08 12.31
C ALA A 35 -2.72 -18.34 13.67
N VAL A 36 -3.07 -19.59 13.94
CA VAL A 36 -3.78 -20.00 15.17
C VAL A 36 -3.17 -19.40 16.45
N ASP A 37 -1.84 -19.42 16.55
CA ASP A 37 -1.12 -18.93 17.73
C ASP A 37 -0.71 -17.45 17.67
N GLN A 38 -0.66 -16.84 16.48
CA GLN A 38 0.01 -15.55 16.30
C GLN A 38 -0.46 -14.78 15.08
N VAL A 39 -0.51 -13.45 15.24
CA VAL A 39 -0.70 -12.50 14.13
C VAL A 39 0.62 -11.82 13.81
N VAL A 40 1.13 -12.04 12.60
CA VAL A 40 2.37 -11.43 12.11
C VAL A 40 2.05 -10.30 11.15
N LYS A 41 2.35 -9.07 11.56
CA LYS A 41 2.17 -7.85 10.75
C LYS A 41 3.49 -7.35 10.20
N ARG A 42 3.53 -7.08 8.90
CA ARG A 42 4.62 -6.37 8.23
C ARG A 42 4.06 -5.09 7.61
N ALA A 43 4.58 -3.97 8.05
CA ALA A 43 4.47 -2.68 7.39
C ALA A 43 5.66 -1.84 7.88
N LYS A 44 6.46 -1.32 6.96
CA LYS A 44 7.69 -0.60 7.33
C LYS A 44 7.32 0.63 8.18
N CYS A 45 7.97 0.77 9.34
CA CYS A 45 7.82 1.91 10.28
C CYS A 45 6.47 2.01 11.02
N VAL A 46 5.35 1.58 10.44
CA VAL A 46 3.99 1.82 10.99
C VAL A 46 3.28 0.58 11.54
N LYS A 47 3.93 -0.60 11.56
CA LYS A 47 3.31 -1.88 11.97
C LYS A 47 2.60 -1.87 13.33
N HIS A 48 3.02 -1.03 14.27
CA HIS A 48 2.47 -0.99 15.64
C HIS A 48 1.10 -0.33 15.71
N GLN A 49 0.77 0.54 14.75
CA GLN A 49 -0.53 1.24 14.67
C GLN A 49 -1.55 0.50 13.79
N LEU A 50 -1.14 -0.62 13.16
CA LEU A 50 -1.99 -1.39 12.26
C LEU A 50 -2.54 -2.62 12.98
N HIS A 51 -3.80 -2.96 12.72
CA HIS A 51 -4.48 -4.15 13.23
C HIS A 51 -4.88 -5.07 12.07
N LEU A 52 -5.21 -6.32 12.37
CA LEU A 52 -5.59 -7.31 11.36
C LEU A 52 -6.75 -6.81 10.48
N LEU A 53 -7.76 -6.19 11.09
CA LEU A 53 -8.91 -5.60 10.38
C LEU A 53 -8.45 -4.60 9.31
N HIS A 54 -7.48 -3.72 9.61
CA HIS A 54 -6.97 -2.77 8.63
C HIS A 54 -6.39 -3.44 7.37
N TYR A 55 -5.79 -4.63 7.48
CA TYR A 55 -5.29 -5.35 6.30
C TYR A 55 -6.43 -6.05 5.56
N LYS A 56 -7.41 -6.58 6.29
CA LYS A 56 -8.60 -7.20 5.72
C LYS A 56 -9.41 -6.17 4.90
N ASP A 57 -9.73 -5.04 5.52
CA ASP A 57 -10.52 -3.96 4.90
C ASP A 57 -9.85 -3.45 3.62
N ILE A 58 -8.52 -3.31 3.60
CA ILE A 58 -7.77 -2.86 2.41
C ILE A 58 -7.82 -3.87 1.25
N VAL A 59 -7.87 -5.17 1.56
CA VAL A 59 -7.92 -6.22 0.54
C VAL A 59 -9.34 -6.40 0.02
N GLU A 60 -10.35 -6.27 0.89
CA GLU A 60 -11.76 -6.45 0.55
C GLU A 60 -12.36 -5.20 -0.14
N ASP A 61 -11.96 -4.00 0.30
CA ASP A 61 -12.48 -2.74 -0.23
C ASP A 61 -11.52 -2.07 -1.22
N LYS A 62 -12.01 -1.81 -2.44
CA LYS A 62 -11.20 -1.27 -3.54
C LYS A 62 -10.74 0.18 -3.37
N TRP A 63 -11.27 0.94 -2.41
CA TRP A 63 -11.00 2.38 -2.28
C TRP A 63 -10.61 2.82 -0.86
N THR A 64 -10.20 1.87 -0.02
CA THR A 64 -9.85 2.15 1.37
C THR A 64 -8.38 2.55 1.49
N SER A 65 -8.11 3.48 2.40
CA SER A 65 -6.76 3.83 2.82
C SER A 65 -6.70 3.97 4.33
N VAL A 66 -5.62 3.47 4.91
CA VAL A 66 -5.37 3.55 6.35
C VAL A 66 -4.24 4.52 6.58
N TYR A 67 -4.48 5.53 7.41
CA TYR A 67 -3.49 6.53 7.77
C TYR A 67 -2.93 6.25 9.16
N CYS A 68 -1.63 6.49 9.30
CA CYS A 68 -0.94 6.44 10.58
C CYS A 68 -0.29 7.80 10.87
N THR A 69 -0.11 8.08 12.15
CA THR A 69 0.53 9.29 12.62
C THR A 69 1.95 8.95 13.07
N ILE A 70 2.93 9.71 12.59
CA ILE A 70 4.32 9.59 13.03
C ILE A 70 4.84 10.94 13.51
N TYR A 71 5.62 10.91 14.58
CA TYR A 71 6.38 12.05 15.06
C TYR A 71 7.83 11.89 14.62
N VAL A 72 8.38 12.91 13.97
CA VAL A 72 9.74 12.88 13.42
C VAL A 72 10.48 14.16 13.81
N PHE A 73 11.71 14.02 14.29
CA PHE A 73 12.61 15.16 14.48
C PHE A 73 13.14 15.62 13.13
N LYS A 74 12.96 16.90 12.80
CA LYS A 74 13.50 17.54 11.60
C LYS A 74 14.37 18.72 12.01
N SER A 75 15.54 18.82 11.41
CA SER A 75 16.43 19.98 11.57
C SER A 75 16.26 20.90 10.36
N GLU A 76 15.96 22.17 10.62
CA GLU A 76 15.93 23.23 9.62
C GLU A 76 16.70 24.44 10.17
N SER A 77 17.68 24.93 9.41
CA SER A 77 18.54 26.06 9.81
C SER A 77 19.13 25.91 11.22
N HIS A 78 19.65 24.72 11.54
CA HIS A 78 20.21 24.34 12.84
C HIS A 78 19.24 24.35 14.04
N ASN A 79 17.93 24.51 13.80
CA ASN A 79 16.90 24.37 14.82
C ASN A 79 16.19 23.02 14.66
N ILE A 80 16.01 22.29 15.76
CA ILE A 80 15.37 20.98 15.77
C ILE A 80 13.90 21.15 16.18
N TYR A 81 13.01 20.64 15.34
CA TYR A 81 11.56 20.64 15.55
C TYR A 81 11.03 19.20 15.61
N THR A 82 9.97 19.00 16.40
CA THR A 82 9.19 17.77 16.35
C THR A 82 8.04 17.97 15.37
N ASN A 83 8.08 17.28 14.24
CA ASN A 83 7.03 17.34 13.24
C ASN A 83 6.01 16.23 13.45
N TYR A 84 4.74 16.61 13.36
CA TYR A 84 3.61 15.69 13.24
C TYR A 84 3.37 15.41 11.76
N ILE A 85 3.42 14.13 11.35
CA ILE A 85 3.17 13.73 9.97
C ILE A 85 2.05 12.69 9.95
N ARG A 86 1.00 12.96 9.17
CA ARG A 86 -0.02 11.97 8.81
C ARG A 86 0.42 11.28 7.51
N LYS A 87 0.66 9.97 7.57
CA LYS A 87 1.18 9.19 6.46
C LYS A 87 0.21 8.07 6.08
N VAL A 88 0.06 7.82 4.78
CA VAL A 88 -0.63 6.63 4.27
C VAL A 88 0.19 5.39 4.66
N ALA A 89 -0.43 4.50 5.44
CA ALA A 89 0.18 3.28 5.93
C ALA A 89 -0.14 2.07 5.03
N LEU A 90 -1.41 1.95 4.63
CA LEU A 90 -1.91 0.93 3.70
C LEU A 90 -2.87 1.62 2.72
N ILE A 91 -2.88 1.19 1.47
CA ILE A 91 -3.83 1.64 0.45
C ILE A 91 -4.08 0.49 -0.51
N SER A 92 -5.34 0.32 -0.93
CA SER A 92 -5.77 -0.76 -1.84
C SER A 92 -5.14 -0.67 -3.24
N MET A 93 -4.76 0.53 -3.66
CA MET A 93 -4.23 0.84 -4.98
C MET A 93 -2.71 1.04 -5.02
N ASP A 94 -1.94 0.55 -4.04
CA ASP A 94 -0.47 0.68 -4.02
C ASP A 94 0.22 -0.25 -5.03
N ASP A 95 0.02 0.03 -6.32
CA ASP A 95 0.67 -0.70 -7.39
C ASP A 95 1.94 0.01 -7.85
N LYS A 96 3.07 -0.69 -7.82
CA LYS A 96 4.32 -0.24 -8.44
C LYS A 96 4.35 -0.47 -9.95
N ARG A 97 3.29 -1.05 -10.49
CA ARG A 97 3.18 -1.55 -11.85
C ARG A 97 1.89 -1.02 -12.47
N PHE A 98 1.98 -0.47 -13.67
CA PHE A 98 0.84 -0.13 -14.50
C PHE A 98 0.34 -1.39 -15.21
N LEU A 99 -0.91 -1.76 -14.95
CA LEU A 99 -1.59 -2.83 -15.70
C LEU A 99 -2.01 -2.28 -17.07
N ILE A 100 -1.54 -2.93 -18.14
CA ILE A 100 -1.92 -2.53 -19.50
C ILE A 100 -3.40 -2.92 -19.71
N PRO A 101 -4.28 -2.00 -20.12
CA PRO A 101 -5.67 -2.32 -20.39
C PRO A 101 -5.80 -3.50 -21.36
N ASN A 102 -6.68 -4.43 -21.05
CA ASN A 102 -6.93 -5.64 -21.86
C ASN A 102 -5.71 -6.58 -22.03
N SER A 103 -4.73 -6.51 -21.14
CA SER A 103 -3.57 -7.41 -21.14
C SER A 103 -3.26 -7.95 -19.74
N THR A 104 -2.53 -9.06 -19.68
CA THR A 104 -1.92 -9.59 -18.44
C THR A 104 -0.53 -9.02 -18.19
N LYS A 105 0.01 -8.23 -19.12
CA LYS A 105 1.32 -7.61 -19.00
C LYS A 105 1.24 -6.34 -18.15
N THR A 106 2.29 -6.11 -17.38
CA THR A 106 2.45 -4.92 -16.55
C THR A 106 3.71 -4.17 -16.91
N LEU A 107 3.66 -2.83 -16.89
CA LEU A 107 4.82 -1.96 -17.02
C LEU A 107 5.19 -1.37 -15.65
N ALA A 108 6.43 -0.97 -15.43
CA ALA A 108 6.73 -0.12 -14.27
C ALA A 108 6.20 1.29 -14.52
N TRP A 109 5.72 1.98 -13.49
CA TRP A 109 5.42 3.41 -13.61
C TRP A 109 6.66 4.18 -14.10
N GLY A 110 6.48 5.10 -15.05
CA GLY A 110 7.57 5.80 -15.74
C GLY A 110 8.09 5.11 -17.01
N HIS A 111 7.59 3.92 -17.36
CA HIS A 111 7.97 3.24 -18.60
C HIS A 111 7.41 3.97 -19.84
N GLN A 112 8.22 4.14 -20.88
CA GLN A 112 7.86 4.89 -22.11
C GLN A 112 6.62 4.35 -22.85
N GLY A 113 6.35 3.05 -22.70
CA GLY A 113 5.16 2.39 -23.27
C GLY A 113 3.83 2.77 -22.61
N ILE A 114 3.84 3.58 -21.54
CA ILE A 114 2.62 4.10 -20.93
C ILE A 114 2.24 5.38 -21.65
N THR A 115 1.13 5.37 -22.39
CA THR A 115 0.67 6.49 -23.25
C THR A 115 0.57 7.81 -22.50
N PHE A 116 0.21 7.76 -21.21
CA PHE A 116 0.14 8.94 -20.34
C PHE A 116 1.44 9.76 -20.32
N HIS A 117 2.60 9.11 -20.40
CA HIS A 117 3.90 9.79 -20.39
C HIS A 117 4.25 10.46 -21.72
N ASN A 118 3.55 10.12 -22.82
CA ASN A 118 3.81 10.70 -24.14
C ASN A 118 2.86 11.86 -24.49
N MET A 119 1.85 12.13 -23.64
CA MET A 119 0.93 13.25 -23.82
C MET A 119 1.65 14.60 -23.69
N SER A 120 1.20 15.59 -24.46
CA SER A 120 1.65 16.98 -24.30
C SER A 120 1.17 17.55 -22.96
N ASP A 121 1.81 18.62 -22.49
CA ASP A 121 1.42 19.25 -21.23
C ASP A 121 -0.01 19.84 -21.29
N GLU A 122 -0.45 20.29 -22.47
CA GLU A 122 -1.82 20.76 -22.70
C GLU A 122 -2.84 19.63 -22.55
N GLU A 123 -2.58 18.47 -23.16
CA GLU A 123 -3.44 17.28 -23.05
C GLU A 123 -3.52 16.75 -21.63
N ARG A 124 -2.39 16.75 -20.91
CA ARG A 124 -2.35 16.36 -19.49
C ARG A 124 -3.17 17.29 -18.61
N LEU A 125 -3.14 18.60 -18.90
CA LEU A 125 -3.90 19.58 -18.16
C LEU A 125 -5.41 19.42 -18.41
N ASP A 126 -5.84 19.23 -19.66
CA ASP A 126 -7.25 18.98 -19.99
C ASP A 126 -7.76 17.69 -19.32
N LEU A 127 -6.97 16.62 -19.35
CA LEU A 127 -7.29 15.38 -18.65
C LEU A 127 -7.43 15.58 -17.14
N LEU A 128 -6.50 16.32 -16.52
CA LEU A 128 -6.54 16.64 -15.10
C LEU A 128 -7.83 17.39 -14.76
N LEU A 129 -8.18 18.43 -15.53
CA LEU A 129 -9.38 19.23 -15.31
C LEU A 129 -10.66 18.39 -15.41
N ARG A 130 -10.74 17.50 -16.41
CA ARG A 130 -11.88 16.56 -16.54
C ARG A 130 -12.00 15.65 -15.32
N LEU A 131 -10.91 15.00 -14.92
CA LEU A 131 -10.90 14.10 -13.77
C LEU A 131 -11.26 14.84 -12.46
N MET A 132 -10.81 16.08 -12.29
CA MET A 132 -11.16 16.90 -11.14
C MET A 132 -12.66 17.24 -11.11
N ASN A 133 -13.26 17.54 -12.27
CA ASN A 133 -14.69 17.80 -12.36
C ASN A 133 -15.50 16.54 -12.02
N GLU A 134 -15.17 15.40 -12.63
CA GLU A 134 -15.81 14.10 -12.35
C GLU A 134 -15.70 13.72 -10.85
N ALA A 135 -14.53 13.91 -10.24
CA ALA A 135 -14.34 13.66 -8.82
C ALA A 135 -15.21 14.57 -7.94
N SER A 136 -15.35 15.85 -8.30
CA SER A 136 -16.20 16.78 -7.56
C SER A 136 -17.69 16.42 -7.64
N GLU A 137 -18.15 15.97 -8.80
CA GLU A 137 -19.52 15.49 -9.02
C GLU A 137 -19.81 14.25 -8.16
N LEU A 138 -18.93 13.25 -8.15
CA LEU A 138 -19.06 12.05 -7.32
C LEU A 138 -19.13 12.38 -5.82
N THR A 139 -18.36 13.38 -5.37
CA THR A 139 -18.34 13.82 -3.97
C THR A 139 -19.67 14.48 -3.57
N SER A 140 -20.32 15.18 -4.50
CA SER A 140 -21.61 15.83 -4.28
C SER A 140 -22.78 14.85 -4.22
N ASP A 141 -22.70 13.73 -4.97
CA ASP A 141 -23.71 12.67 -4.97
C ASP A 141 -23.60 11.75 -3.74
N GLN A 142 -22.40 11.57 -3.15
CA GLN A 142 -22.24 10.82 -1.91
C GLN A 142 -22.72 11.56 -0.65
N MET A 143 -23.01 12.86 -0.75
CA MET A 143 -23.59 13.66 0.35
C MET A 143 -25.11 13.83 0.27
N ARG A 144 -25.78 13.24 -0.73
CA ARG A 144 -27.24 13.16 -0.84
C ARG A 144 -27.74 11.81 -0.34
#